data_AF-A0A538NH61-F1
#
_entry.id   AF-A0A538NH61-F1
#
_cell.length_a   1.000
_cell.length_b   1.000
_cell.length_c   1.000
_cell.angle_alpha   90.00
_cell.angle_beta   90.00
_cell.angle_gamma   90.00
#
_symmetry.space_group_name_H-M   'P 1'
#
loop_
_entity.id
_entity.type
_entity.pdbx_description
1 polymer ?
#
loop_
_entity_poly.entity_id
_entity_poly.type
_entity_poly.pdbx_seq_one_letter_code
_entity_poly.pdbx_strand_id
1 'polypeptide(L)'
;MGIKVLLGIAAAVIVGYLGWRWFAPAPQPTVVHVPTQRSSPRPSAATRPTPSKGPPAQQREASPTPARSMVTKQPRLAPEGTYFLLQRTSLKIDSGVVGFAPGTKVTMIDQRDSMTTVSDGQYQFTVPSSQLTNDLDIAESAVKSDYAAQAQIAESIGKSVREYKQQQRDALAASEKEKAQKKTGQKTRRTGASSTPKR
;
A
#
# COMPACT_ATOMS: atom_id res chain seq x y z
N MET A 1 -51.12 -21.24 -23.42
CA MET A 1 -49.95 -20.49 -23.93
C MET A 1 -49.59 -19.34 -22.98
N GLY A 2 -49.12 -19.62 -21.75
CA GLY A 2 -48.99 -18.57 -20.72
C GLY A 2 -47.67 -18.50 -19.93
N ILE A 3 -46.86 -19.57 -19.91
CA ILE A 3 -45.69 -19.65 -19.01
C ILE A 3 -44.35 -19.43 -19.75
N LYS A 4 -44.28 -19.72 -21.05
CA LYS A 4 -43.03 -19.56 -21.83
C LYS A 4 -42.69 -18.10 -22.16
N VAL A 5 -43.69 -17.21 -22.22
CA VAL A 5 -43.48 -15.76 -22.46
C VAL A 5 -42.94 -15.06 -21.21
N LEU A 6 -43.36 -15.50 -20.02
CA LEU A 6 -42.90 -14.94 -18.74
C LEU A 6 -41.42 -15.24 -18.45
N LEU A 7 -40.91 -16.41 -18.86
CA LEU A 7 -39.49 -16.75 -18.68
C LEU A 7 -38.56 -15.91 -19.57
N GLY A 8 -39.00 -15.59 -20.80
CA GLY A 8 -38.21 -14.78 -21.74
C GLY A 8 -38.00 -13.34 -21.26
N ILE A 9 -39.01 -12.76 -20.62
CA ILE A 9 -38.95 -11.39 -20.09
C ILE A 9 -38.03 -11.32 -18.86
N ALA A 10 -38.07 -12.32 -17.98
CA ALA A 10 -37.19 -12.36 -16.80
C ALA A 10 -35.70 -12.44 -17.18
N ALA A 11 -35.36 -13.21 -18.21
CA ALA A 11 -33.97 -13.32 -18.69
C ALA A 11 -33.45 -12.00 -19.30
N ALA A 12 -34.29 -11.28 -20.06
CA ALA A 12 -33.91 -9.99 -20.64
C ALA A 12 -33.66 -8.91 -19.57
N VAL A 13 -34.43 -8.91 -18.48
CA VAL A 13 -34.26 -7.97 -17.36
C VAL A 13 -32.95 -8.24 -16.60
N ILE A 14 -32.57 -9.50 -16.39
CA ILE A 14 -31.33 -9.85 -15.69
C ILE A 14 -30.10 -9.45 -16.53
N VAL A 15 -30.09 -9.77 -17.82
CA VAL A 15 -28.96 -9.43 -18.71
C VAL A 15 -28.83 -7.91 -18.89
N GLY A 16 -29.96 -7.19 -19.02
CA GLY A 16 -29.96 -5.73 -19.04
C GLY A 16 -29.43 -5.10 -17.75
N TYR A 17 -29.78 -5.66 -16.59
CA TYR A 17 -29.32 -5.17 -15.29
C TYR A 17 -27.82 -5.40 -15.05
N LEU A 18 -27.28 -6.53 -15.51
CA LEU A 18 -25.84 -6.82 -15.45
C LEU A 18 -25.03 -5.94 -16.41
N GLY A 19 -25.55 -5.65 -17.61
CA GLY A 19 -24.93 -4.71 -18.55
C GLY A 19 -24.91 -3.27 -18.04
N TRP A 20 -26.00 -2.80 -17.43
CA TRP A 20 -26.07 -1.45 -16.83
C TRP A 20 -25.05 -1.28 -15.70
N ARG A 21 -24.79 -2.32 -14.90
CA ARG A 21 -23.79 -2.24 -13.82
C ARG A 21 -22.35 -2.04 -14.29
N TRP A 22 -22.02 -2.38 -15.54
CA TRP A 22 -20.70 -2.13 -16.12
C TRP A 22 -20.57 -0.76 -16.79
N PHE A 23 -21.70 -0.12 -17.14
CA PHE A 23 -21.74 1.19 -17.81
C PHE A 23 -22.18 2.35 -16.91
N ALA A 24 -22.52 2.10 -15.64
CA ALA A 24 -22.85 3.16 -14.69
C ALA A 24 -21.58 3.95 -14.33
N PRO A 25 -21.52 5.28 -14.58
CA PRO A 25 -20.44 6.12 -14.09
C PRO A 25 -20.42 6.06 -12.56
N ALA A 26 -19.24 5.88 -11.98
CA ALA A 26 -19.06 5.88 -10.53
C ALA A 26 -19.68 7.16 -9.93
N PRO A 27 -20.41 7.07 -8.80
CA PRO A 27 -20.84 8.26 -8.08
C PRO A 27 -19.59 9.06 -7.73
N GLN A 28 -19.51 10.29 -8.26
CA GLN A 28 -18.43 11.19 -7.93
C GLN A 28 -18.46 11.42 -6.40
N PRO A 29 -17.30 11.38 -5.72
CA PRO A 29 -17.25 11.74 -4.32
C PRO A 29 -17.76 13.18 -4.19
N THR A 30 -18.80 13.35 -3.39
CA THR A 30 -19.32 14.66 -3.01
C THR A 30 -18.17 15.42 -2.35
N VAL A 31 -17.58 16.37 -3.08
CA VAL A 31 -16.57 17.27 -2.55
C VAL A 31 -17.28 18.13 -1.51
N VAL A 32 -17.05 17.80 -0.24
CA VAL A 32 -17.40 18.68 0.87
C VAL A 32 -16.65 19.99 0.63
N HIS A 33 -17.39 21.04 0.29
CA HIS A 33 -16.86 22.38 0.21
C HIS A 33 -16.31 22.78 1.58
N VAL A 34 -14.99 22.86 1.69
CA VAL A 34 -14.33 23.63 2.74
C VAL A 34 -14.55 25.10 2.41
N PRO A 35 -15.24 25.90 3.24
CA PRO A 35 -15.36 27.33 2.99
C PRO A 35 -13.97 27.97 3.12
N THR A 36 -13.47 28.52 2.01
CA THR A 36 -12.35 29.45 2.03
C THR A 36 -12.90 30.87 2.15
N GLN A 37 -12.62 31.54 3.27
CA GLN A 37 -12.51 33.00 3.44
C GLN A 37 -12.21 33.26 4.92
N ARG A 38 -11.34 34.18 5.36
CA ARG A 38 -10.79 35.38 4.74
C ARG A 38 -9.65 35.91 5.63
N SER A 39 -8.71 36.62 5.01
CA SER A 39 -7.96 37.76 5.56
C SER A 39 -6.87 37.52 6.62
N SER A 40 -5.62 37.59 6.18
CA SER A 40 -4.57 38.24 6.97
C SER A 40 -4.84 39.75 7.07
N PRO A 41 -4.44 40.39 8.18
CA PRO A 41 -3.58 41.56 8.03
C PRO A 41 -2.41 41.60 9.05
N ARG A 42 -1.20 41.74 8.49
CA ARG A 42 -0.16 42.72 8.86
C ARG A 42 0.13 42.94 10.36
N PRO A 43 1.30 42.49 10.87
CA PRO A 43 1.88 43.07 12.08
C PRO A 43 2.52 44.42 11.75
N SER A 44 1.94 45.49 12.31
CA SER A 44 2.51 46.84 12.31
C SER A 44 3.59 46.96 13.39
N ALA A 45 4.60 47.78 13.10
CA ALA A 45 5.79 48.00 13.90
C ALA A 45 5.55 48.83 15.18
N ALA A 46 6.49 48.63 16.12
CA ALA A 46 6.96 49.53 17.18
C ALA A 46 6.10 49.74 18.44
N THR A 47 6.65 49.32 19.60
CA THR A 47 6.91 50.21 20.76
C THR A 47 7.98 49.57 21.66
N ARG A 48 9.08 50.31 21.89
CA ARG A 48 10.11 50.11 22.95
C ARG A 48 9.84 51.15 24.04
N PRO A 49 9.87 50.80 25.34
CA PRO A 49 10.89 51.35 26.26
C PRO A 49 11.37 50.28 27.28
N THR A 50 12.67 49.92 27.35
CA THR A 50 13.71 50.35 28.35
C THR A 50 13.50 49.83 29.81
N PRO A 51 14.49 49.89 30.72
CA PRO A 51 15.37 48.77 31.08
C PRO A 51 15.26 48.36 32.57
N SER A 52 15.68 47.15 32.95
CA SER A 52 16.14 46.92 34.34
C SER A 52 17.03 45.69 34.51
N LYS A 53 18.24 45.98 34.99
CA LYS A 53 19.04 45.28 36.01
C LYS A 53 19.22 43.74 35.90
N GLY A 54 20.45 43.33 35.59
CA GLY A 54 21.04 42.09 36.16
C GLY A 54 21.32 42.25 37.66
N PRO A 55 22.10 41.36 38.34
CA PRO A 55 22.92 40.21 37.88
C PRO A 55 22.67 38.95 38.79
N PRO A 56 23.52 37.89 38.91
CA PRO A 56 24.78 37.55 38.23
C PRO A 56 24.89 36.13 37.63
N ALA A 57 25.98 36.00 36.88
CA ALA A 57 26.60 34.85 36.28
C ALA A 57 26.57 33.53 37.09
N GLN A 58 26.17 32.46 36.40
CA GLN A 58 26.78 31.14 36.59
C GLN A 58 27.54 30.79 35.31
N GLN A 59 28.84 31.09 35.32
CA GLN A 59 29.81 30.48 34.43
C GLN A 59 29.77 28.96 34.68
N ARG A 60 29.02 28.23 33.85
CA ARG A 60 29.29 26.81 33.63
C ARG A 60 30.40 26.73 32.61
N GLU A 61 31.55 26.29 33.09
CA GLU A 61 32.71 25.91 32.29
C GLU A 61 32.27 25.03 31.12
N ALA A 62 32.31 25.61 29.92
CA ALA A 62 32.13 24.87 28.70
C ALA A 62 33.37 24.00 28.49
N SER A 63 33.26 22.72 28.82
CA SER A 63 34.20 21.71 28.33
C SER A 63 34.24 21.81 26.80
N PRO A 64 35.43 21.89 26.16
CA PRO A 64 35.52 21.87 24.72
C PRO A 64 35.15 20.47 24.23
N THR A 65 33.87 20.28 23.91
CA THR A 65 33.44 19.12 23.12
C THR A 65 34.25 19.16 21.83
N PRO A 66 35.02 18.11 21.48
CA PRO A 66 35.72 18.08 20.21
C PRO A 66 34.67 18.21 19.12
N ALA A 67 34.80 19.27 18.31
CA ALA A 67 33.96 19.48 17.14
C ALA A 67 34.07 18.22 16.28
N ARG A 68 33.06 17.35 16.34
CA ARG A 68 32.87 16.29 15.36
C ARG A 68 32.81 16.99 14.02
N SER A 69 33.88 16.88 13.24
CA SER A 69 33.90 17.28 11.85
C SER A 69 32.72 16.59 11.19
N MET A 70 31.65 17.35 10.98
CA MET A 70 30.53 16.95 10.14
C MET A 70 31.09 16.88 8.73
N VAL A 71 31.66 15.72 8.39
CA VAL A 71 32.01 15.41 7.01
C VAL A 71 30.68 15.41 6.26
N THR A 72 30.34 16.55 5.65
CA THR A 72 29.25 16.66 4.70
C THR A 72 29.58 15.71 3.57
N LYS A 73 28.96 14.53 3.60
CA LYS A 73 29.11 13.52 2.56
C LYS A 73 28.60 14.17 1.27
N GLN A 74 29.50 14.43 0.34
CA GLN A 74 29.14 15.12 -0.88
C GLN A 74 28.17 14.23 -1.67
N PRO A 75 27.04 14.76 -2.17
CA PRO A 75 26.06 13.98 -2.93
C PRO A 75 26.74 13.26 -4.09
N ARG A 76 26.47 11.96 -4.21
CA ARG A 76 27.00 11.16 -5.32
C ARG A 76 26.05 11.29 -6.50
N LEU A 77 26.33 12.27 -7.35
CA LEU A 77 25.53 12.53 -8.53
C LEU A 77 25.82 11.53 -9.64
N ALA A 78 24.78 11.17 -10.38
CA ALA A 78 24.88 10.34 -11.57
C ALA A 78 25.33 11.18 -12.77
N PRO A 79 25.82 10.54 -13.85
CA PRO A 79 26.14 11.26 -15.08
C PRO A 79 24.95 12.07 -15.60
N GLU A 80 25.24 13.17 -16.28
CA GLU A 80 24.22 14.04 -16.87
C GLU A 80 23.28 13.26 -17.78
N GLY A 81 21.98 13.59 -17.71
CA GLY A 81 20.93 12.88 -18.44
C GLY A 81 20.53 11.52 -17.83
N THR A 82 21.25 11.02 -16.83
CA THR A 82 20.89 9.80 -16.09
C THR A 82 20.13 10.15 -14.82
N TYR A 83 18.97 9.55 -14.66
CA TYR A 83 18.10 9.71 -13.50
C TYR A 83 17.66 8.36 -12.96
N PHE A 84 17.17 8.37 -11.73
CA PHE A 84 16.65 7.21 -11.05
C PHE A 84 15.23 7.50 -10.58
N LEU A 85 14.35 6.52 -10.77
CA LEU A 85 12.98 6.61 -10.26
C LEU A 85 12.97 6.52 -8.73
N LEU A 86 12.26 7.43 -8.08
CA LEU A 86 12.06 7.42 -6.62
C LEU A 86 10.85 6.59 -6.20
N GLN A 87 9.91 6.37 -7.12
CA GLN A 87 8.65 5.69 -6.87
C GLN A 87 8.42 4.62 -7.92
N ARG A 88 7.57 3.65 -7.59
CA ARG A 88 7.16 2.62 -8.54
C ARG A 88 6.24 3.25 -9.59
N THR A 89 6.55 3.02 -10.86
CA THR A 89 5.74 3.50 -11.99
C THR A 89 5.26 2.31 -12.81
N SER A 90 4.05 2.38 -13.37
CA SER A 90 3.51 1.35 -14.25
C SER A 90 3.15 1.93 -15.61
N LEU A 91 3.61 1.28 -16.68
CA LEU A 91 3.26 1.58 -18.06
C LEU A 91 2.33 0.50 -18.59
N LYS A 92 1.17 0.91 -19.11
CA LYS A 92 0.25 0.02 -19.81
C LYS A 92 0.69 -0.07 -21.28
N ILE A 93 0.82 -1.28 -21.78
CA ILE A 93 1.15 -1.60 -23.18
C ILE A 93 0.13 -2.61 -23.70
N ASP A 94 0.12 -2.86 -25.01
CA ASP A 94 -0.87 -3.76 -25.64
C ASP A 94 -0.81 -5.19 -25.08
N SER A 95 0.37 -5.65 -24.65
CA SER A 95 0.57 -6.99 -24.08
C SER A 95 0.35 -7.08 -22.57
N GLY A 96 0.07 -5.96 -21.86
CA GLY A 96 -0.13 -5.97 -20.42
C GLY A 96 0.40 -4.72 -19.70
N VAL A 97 0.94 -4.91 -18.49
CA VAL A 97 1.45 -3.81 -17.65
C VAL A 97 2.92 -4.09 -17.31
N VAL A 98 3.78 -3.12 -17.62
CA VAL A 98 5.19 -3.13 -17.23
C VAL A 98 5.36 -2.26 -15.98
N GLY A 99 5.96 -2.83 -14.93
CA GLY A 99 6.25 -2.11 -13.70
C GLY A 99 7.74 -1.76 -13.60
N PHE A 100 8.03 -0.52 -13.26
CA PHE A 100 9.37 -0.01 -12.98
C PHE A 100 9.53 0.21 -11.48
N ALA A 101 10.51 -0.46 -10.88
CA ALA A 101 10.77 -0.33 -9.44
C ALA A 101 11.49 1.00 -9.13
N PRO A 102 11.38 1.52 -7.89
CA PRO A 102 12.28 2.55 -7.40
C PRO A 102 13.75 2.16 -7.61
N GLY A 103 14.62 3.13 -7.89
CA GLY A 103 16.01 2.96 -8.27
C GLY A 103 16.23 2.47 -9.70
N THR A 104 15.19 2.30 -10.52
CA THR A 104 15.36 2.01 -11.95
C THR A 104 16.05 3.20 -12.61
N LYS A 105 17.16 2.91 -13.30
CA LYS A 105 17.91 3.89 -14.09
C LYS A 105 17.13 4.23 -15.36
N VAL A 106 16.94 5.52 -15.60
CA VAL A 106 16.27 6.05 -16.79
C VAL A 106 17.08 7.20 -17.38
N THR A 107 16.94 7.39 -18.68
CA THR A 107 17.54 8.51 -19.42
C THR A 107 16.46 9.53 -19.68
N MET A 108 16.72 10.80 -19.37
CA MET A 108 15.81 11.89 -19.70
C MET A 108 15.84 12.17 -21.20
N ILE A 109 14.65 12.23 -21.81
CA ILE A 109 14.49 12.56 -23.24
C ILE A 109 14.02 14.00 -23.39
N ASP A 110 12.97 14.37 -22.67
CA ASP A 110 12.34 15.68 -22.74
C ASP A 110 11.80 16.06 -21.37
N GLN A 111 11.88 17.35 -21.02
CA GLN A 111 11.32 17.89 -19.79
C GLN A 111 10.39 19.05 -20.14
N ARG A 112 9.12 18.90 -19.77
CA ARG A 112 8.10 19.93 -19.95
C ARG A 112 7.39 20.20 -18.64
N ASP A 113 7.50 21.44 -18.17
CA ASP A 113 6.90 21.90 -16.92
C ASP A 113 7.28 20.98 -15.74
N SER A 114 6.30 20.28 -15.18
CA SER A 114 6.42 19.37 -14.03
C SER A 114 6.52 17.89 -14.43
N MET A 115 6.57 17.59 -15.72
CA MET A 115 6.60 16.25 -16.27
C MET A 115 7.87 16.03 -17.09
N THR A 116 8.48 14.87 -16.93
CA THR A 116 9.68 14.46 -17.64
C THR A 116 9.38 13.17 -18.40
N THR A 117 9.65 13.18 -19.70
CA THR A 117 9.64 11.98 -20.53
C THR A 117 10.99 11.31 -20.42
N VAL A 118 10.98 10.05 -20.00
CA VAL A 118 12.18 9.26 -19.75
C VAL A 118 12.13 7.95 -20.52
N SER A 119 13.29 7.32 -20.68
CA SER A 119 13.42 5.97 -21.24
C SER A 119 14.32 5.09 -20.41
N ASP A 120 13.95 3.82 -20.25
CA ASP A 120 14.81 2.77 -19.70
C ASP A 120 15.66 2.06 -20.79
N GLY A 121 15.56 2.52 -22.05
CA GLY A 121 16.18 1.93 -23.23
C GLY A 121 15.27 0.99 -24.03
N GLN A 122 14.14 0.55 -23.47
CA GLN A 122 13.15 -0.27 -24.17
C GLN A 122 11.81 0.46 -24.34
N TYR A 123 11.38 1.15 -23.28
CA TYR A 123 10.12 1.88 -23.21
C TYR A 123 10.38 3.36 -22.99
N GLN A 124 9.43 4.18 -23.43
CA GLN A 124 9.38 5.62 -23.16
C GLN A 124 8.11 5.92 -22.41
N PHE A 125 8.21 6.70 -21.34
CA PHE A 125 7.06 7.05 -20.52
C PHE A 125 7.28 8.37 -19.81
N THR A 126 6.19 9.04 -19.45
CA THR A 126 6.23 10.35 -18.79
C THR A 126 5.92 10.21 -17.32
N VAL A 127 6.78 10.79 -16.49
CA VAL A 127 6.65 10.82 -15.01
C VAL A 127 6.75 12.24 -14.48
N PRO A 128 6.19 12.54 -13.31
CA PRO A 128 6.45 13.80 -12.63
C PRO A 128 7.96 13.96 -12.38
N SER A 129 8.52 15.15 -12.62
CA SER A 129 9.94 15.42 -12.39
C SER A 129 10.35 15.23 -10.93
N SER A 130 9.40 15.37 -9.99
CA SER A 130 9.59 15.09 -8.57
C SER A 130 9.80 13.61 -8.23
N GLN A 131 9.50 12.71 -9.16
CA GLN A 131 9.74 11.26 -9.02
C GLN A 131 11.11 10.86 -9.57
N LEU A 132 11.92 11.80 -10.04
CA LEU A 132 13.25 11.55 -10.57
C LEU A 132 14.29 12.17 -9.66
N THR A 133 15.40 11.47 -9.49
CA THR A 133 16.60 12.01 -8.84
C THR A 133 17.83 11.70 -9.68
N ASN A 134 18.79 12.62 -9.69
CA ASN A 134 20.14 12.35 -10.18
C ASN A 134 21.07 11.91 -9.03
N ASP A 135 20.64 12.06 -7.78
CA ASP A 135 21.41 11.65 -6.60
C ASP A 135 21.29 10.14 -6.35
N LEU A 136 22.43 9.45 -6.42
CA LEU A 136 22.54 8.00 -6.21
C LEU A 136 22.22 7.58 -4.77
N ASP A 137 22.53 8.43 -3.78
CA ASP A 137 22.29 8.09 -2.38
C ASP A 137 20.78 8.17 -2.06
N ILE A 138 20.07 9.12 -2.67
CA ILE A 138 18.61 9.19 -2.61
C ILE A 138 17.97 8.00 -3.34
N ALA A 139 18.47 7.65 -4.53
CA ALA A 139 17.99 6.49 -5.28
C ALA A 139 18.16 5.19 -4.49
N GLU A 140 19.33 4.98 -3.88
CA GLU A 140 19.61 3.81 -3.04
C GLU A 140 18.68 3.75 -1.82
N SER A 141 18.41 4.89 -1.19
CA SER A 141 17.45 4.99 -0.10
C SER A 141 16.04 4.56 -0.53
N ALA A 142 15.60 4.99 -1.72
CA ALA A 142 14.30 4.60 -2.27
C ALA A 142 14.21 3.08 -2.53
N VAL A 143 15.26 2.47 -3.09
CA VAL A 143 15.35 1.01 -3.29
C VAL A 143 15.23 0.26 -1.96
N LYS A 144 15.99 0.68 -0.95
CA LYS A 144 15.98 0.04 0.37
C LYS A 144 14.60 0.13 1.02
N SER A 145 13.96 1.29 0.92
CA SER A 145 12.61 1.52 1.45
C SER A 145 11.58 0.60 0.78
N ASP A 146 11.59 0.53 -0.56
CA ASP A 146 10.67 -0.33 -1.32
C ASP A 146 10.88 -1.82 -1.02
N TYR A 147 12.14 -2.26 -0.93
CA TYR A 147 12.46 -3.63 -0.55
C TYR A 147 11.97 -3.97 0.85
N ALA A 148 12.18 -3.08 1.82
CA ALA A 148 11.70 -3.26 3.19
C ALA A 148 10.17 -3.34 3.25
N ALA A 149 9.48 -2.48 2.51
CA ALA A 149 8.01 -2.51 2.42
C ALA A 149 7.51 -3.84 1.82
N GLN A 150 8.14 -4.33 0.74
CA GLN A 150 7.78 -5.60 0.12
C GLN A 150 8.06 -6.80 1.03
N ALA A 151 9.18 -6.79 1.76
CA ALA A 151 9.50 -7.84 2.73
C ALA A 151 8.42 -7.94 3.82
N GLN A 152 7.99 -6.79 4.37
CA GLN A 152 6.91 -6.76 5.38
C GLN A 152 5.59 -7.29 4.84
N ILE A 153 5.22 -6.94 3.59
CA ILE A 153 4.03 -7.47 2.94
C ILE A 153 4.13 -8.99 2.80
N ALA A 154 5.26 -9.49 2.29
CA ALA A 154 5.49 -10.92 2.11
C ALA A 154 5.41 -11.70 3.44
N GLU A 155 5.98 -11.17 4.52
CA GLU A 155 5.90 -11.75 5.86
C GLU A 155 4.46 -11.84 6.36
N SER A 156 3.69 -10.77 6.20
CA SER A 156 2.28 -10.71 6.63
C SER A 156 1.43 -11.73 5.88
N ILE A 157 1.61 -11.84 4.56
CA ILE A 157 0.93 -12.85 3.73
C ILE A 157 1.34 -14.25 4.16
N GLY A 158 2.64 -14.48 4.37
CA GLY A 158 3.17 -15.76 4.83
C GLY A 158 2.56 -16.20 6.17
N LYS A 159 2.34 -15.27 7.10
CA LYS A 159 1.65 -15.54 8.37
C LYS A 159 0.20 -15.92 8.14
N SER A 160 -0.56 -15.12 7.40
CA SER A 160 -1.97 -15.39 7.08
C SER A 160 -2.16 -16.74 6.38
N VAL A 161 -1.27 -17.10 5.45
CA VAL A 161 -1.30 -18.40 4.76
C VAL A 161 -1.05 -19.55 5.73
N ARG A 162 -0.13 -19.41 6.69
CA ARG A 162 0.12 -20.44 7.71
C ARG A 162 -1.08 -20.63 8.63
N GLU A 163 -1.67 -19.54 9.11
CA GLU A 163 -2.86 -19.59 9.96
C GLU A 163 -4.04 -20.24 9.24
N TYR A 164 -4.29 -19.87 7.98
CA TYR A 164 -5.33 -20.48 7.16
C TYR A 164 -5.11 -21.99 6.97
N LYS A 165 -3.87 -22.40 6.64
CA LYS A 165 -3.53 -23.82 6.51
C LYS A 165 -3.72 -24.59 7.81
N GLN A 166 -3.39 -23.99 8.94
CA GLN A 166 -3.58 -24.60 10.26
C GLN A 166 -5.08 -24.79 10.55
N GLN A 167 -5.89 -23.75 10.35
CA GLN A 167 -7.35 -23.83 10.51
C GLN A 167 -7.97 -24.93 9.64
N GLN A 168 -7.54 -25.08 8.38
CA GLN A 168 -8.01 -26.17 7.53
C GLN A 168 -7.65 -27.55 8.09
N ARG A 169 -6.42 -27.74 8.58
CA ARG A 169 -5.98 -29.01 9.16
C ARG A 169 -6.77 -29.35 10.42
N ASP A 170 -7.00 -28.37 11.28
CA ASP A 170 -7.73 -28.56 12.53
C ASP A 170 -9.21 -28.87 12.26
N ALA A 171 -9.83 -28.21 11.28
CA ALA A 171 -11.21 -28.49 10.87
C ALA A 171 -11.37 -29.92 10.30
N LEU A 172 -10.41 -30.37 9.49
CA LEU A 172 -10.38 -31.74 8.97
C LEU A 172 -10.20 -32.75 10.10
N ALA A 173 -9.23 -32.53 10.99
CA ALA A 173 -8.97 -33.40 12.13
C ALA A 173 -10.18 -33.47 13.09
N ALA A 174 -10.85 -32.35 13.34
CA ALA A 174 -12.08 -32.31 14.13
C ALA A 174 -13.21 -33.11 13.48
N SER A 175 -13.40 -32.95 12.16
CA SER A 175 -14.39 -33.69 11.38
C SER A 175 -14.12 -35.20 11.38
N GLU A 176 -12.86 -35.62 11.31
CA GLU A 176 -12.46 -37.03 11.40
C GLU A 176 -12.74 -37.61 12.79
N LYS A 177 -12.41 -36.87 13.85
CA LYS A 177 -12.71 -37.26 15.24
C LYS A 177 -14.21 -37.43 15.47
N GLU A 178 -15.04 -36.50 14.98
CA GLU A 178 -16.49 -36.59 15.09
C GLU A 178 -17.04 -37.83 14.36
N LYS A 179 -16.56 -38.10 13.14
CA LYS A 179 -16.93 -39.30 12.38
C LYS A 179 -16.52 -40.59 13.10
N ALA A 180 -15.34 -40.63 13.73
CA ALA A 180 -14.88 -41.79 14.50
C ALA A 180 -15.75 -42.05 15.74
N GLN A 181 -16.10 -41.01 16.50
CA GLN A 181 -16.97 -41.15 17.68
C GLN A 181 -18.38 -41.63 17.33
N LYS A 182 -18.97 -41.09 16.25
CA LYS A 182 -20.29 -41.52 15.75
C LYS A 182 -20.30 -43.01 15.39
N LYS A 183 -19.23 -43.51 14.75
CA LYS A 183 -19.08 -44.94 14.42
C LYS A 183 -19.00 -45.82 15.68
N THR A 184 -18.24 -45.41 16.69
CA THR A 184 -18.11 -46.18 17.94
C THR A 184 -19.43 -46.23 18.72
N GLY A 185 -20.14 -45.10 18.84
CA GLY A 185 -21.43 -45.03 19.54
C GLY A 185 -22.56 -45.85 18.88
N GLN A 186 -22.56 -45.93 17.54
CA GLN A 186 -23.54 -46.75 16.80
C GLN A 186 -23.29 -48.26 16.96
N LYS A 187 -22.02 -48.68 17.07
CA LYS A 187 -21.65 -50.09 17.26
C LYS A 187 -22.10 -50.62 18.62
N THR A 188 -21.90 -49.84 19.69
CA THR A 188 -22.29 -50.24 21.07
C THR A 188 -23.80 -50.34 21.26
N ARG A 189 -24.58 -49.47 20.59
CA ARG A 189 -26.05 -49.55 20.63
C ARG A 189 -26.64 -50.78 19.92
N ARG A 190 -25.96 -51.34 18.90
CA ARG A 190 -26.44 -52.53 18.18
C ARG A 190 -26.20 -53.84 18.94
N THR A 191 -25.20 -53.91 19.81
CA THR A 191 -24.88 -55.14 20.58
C THR A 191 -25.65 -55.28 21.91
N GLY A 192 -26.28 -54.22 22.42
CA GLY A 192 -27.02 -54.26 23.69
C GLY A 192 -28.49 -54.70 23.63
N ALA A 193 -29.07 -54.84 22.43
CA ALA A 193 -30.52 -55.03 22.26
C ALA A 193 -30.99 -56.49 22.15
N SER A 194 -30.12 -57.51 22.28
CA SER A 194 -30.51 -58.93 22.17
C SER A 194 -30.10 -59.77 23.37
N SER A 195 -30.58 -59.42 24.57
CA SER A 195 -30.65 -60.39 25.67
C SER A 195 -32.10 -60.55 26.09
N THR A 196 -32.84 -61.37 25.35
CA THR A 196 -34.15 -61.87 25.78
C THR A 196 -33.89 -63.07 26.71
N PRO A 197 -34.20 -62.99 28.02
CA PRO A 197 -34.09 -64.15 28.88
C PRO A 197 -35.25 -65.09 28.56
N LYS A 198 -34.93 -66.29 28.05
CA LYS A 198 -35.91 -67.40 27.96
C LYS A 198 -36.23 -67.85 29.38
N ARG A 199 -37.51 -67.85 29.71
CA ARG A 199 -38.08 -68.51 30.89
C ARG A 199 -38.69 -69.84 30.48
#